data_AF-A0A5C1AM65-F1
#
_entry.id   AF-A0A5C1AM65-F1
#
_cell.length_a   1.000
_cell.length_b   1.000
_cell.length_c   1.000
_cell.angle_alpha   90.00
_cell.angle_beta   90.00
_cell.angle_gamma   90.00
#
_symmetry.space_group_name_H-M   'P 1'
#
loop_
_entity.id
_entity.type
_entity.pdbx_description
1 polymer ?
#
loop_
_entity_poly.entity_id
_entity_poly.type
_entity_poly.pdbx_seq_one_letter_code
_entity_poly.pdbx_strand_id
1 'polypeptide(L)'
;MSRFFASVALVIALAAPTPAADPPAGSWKLTFRLNERPVMLLLTFAQADGKWTGEIADATVQFNKDPKFDSVAVAGNTLKFTLSVDKQPFVTFDGVVLKDGKKINGSLSIGGAPLELTDLRPSTLKKLADPFEVMKETLSQSDDAQTVFDSSIIILGQATGKKMKPEEARGIVDRATKMAADYGPRWERTAALRFATVLADQAGFADIALAQARKAERLLTDEDEATVRIEVLETLMRTLTKASKPEDAKKYEVQIQRLEARDYQDYGKTFPPFKADEFKGRKAKTDRVALVEIFSSTELPPTAAFESARDALLKSYKPTDVIVLTYHINISAGLDVMANKGSQDRLEFYANAIQRGTLSFVDGKRAVALQKETTVAASKAIFDALKEKIDDDLEKPAGAKLTLAVTPGEKGFTGKATVADLEKPGEQTFLRFAVVEDRVRYTASNGVRYHHNVVRAMPGGKGFVLKNKTAEQTVTVDPVELRESITKFLDELTKDAESPHGDRPLALKNLKLVAFIQNDSTGDIVAATQVELAATKKE
;
A
#
# COMPACT_ATOMS: atom_id res chain seq x y z
N MET A 1 -43.36 -67.43 25.01
CA MET A 1 -42.09 -68.16 25.26
C MET A 1 -40.96 -67.18 24.95
N SER A 2 -40.39 -66.53 25.95
CA SER A 2 -39.14 -66.92 26.64
C SER A 2 -37.87 -66.41 25.94
N ARG A 3 -37.27 -65.37 26.56
CA ARG A 3 -35.83 -65.14 26.86
C ARG A 3 -34.86 -65.09 25.66
N PHE A 4 -33.97 -64.10 25.50
CA PHE A 4 -32.97 -63.55 26.42
C PHE A 4 -32.55 -62.13 26.00
N PHE A 5 -32.50 -61.18 26.94
CA PHE A 5 -31.78 -59.92 26.81
C PHE A 5 -30.36 -60.11 27.35
N ALA A 6 -29.34 -59.80 26.56
CA ALA A 6 -27.96 -59.68 27.03
C ALA A 6 -27.62 -58.19 27.18
N SER A 7 -27.48 -57.75 28.42
CA SER A 7 -27.04 -56.42 28.81
C SER A 7 -25.52 -56.31 28.60
N VAL A 8 -25.08 -55.41 27.71
CA VAL A 8 -23.68 -54.97 27.64
C VAL A 8 -23.55 -53.72 28.51
N ALA A 9 -22.83 -53.84 29.63
CA ALA A 9 -22.46 -52.72 30.48
C ALA A 9 -21.32 -51.93 29.81
N LEU A 10 -21.61 -50.72 29.35
CA LEU A 10 -20.62 -49.76 28.89
C LEU A 10 -19.97 -49.10 30.12
N VAL A 11 -18.75 -49.52 30.46
CA VAL A 11 -17.91 -48.81 31.43
C VAL A 11 -17.38 -47.55 30.73
N ILE A 12 -18.00 -46.41 31.01
CA ILE A 12 -17.46 -45.09 30.66
C ILE A 12 -16.32 -44.81 31.64
N ALA A 13 -15.08 -45.06 31.22
CA ALA A 13 -13.92 -44.55 31.91
C ALA A 13 -13.90 -43.01 31.74
N LEU A 14 -14.31 -42.30 32.77
CA LEU A 14 -14.03 -40.87 32.93
C LEU A 14 -12.50 -40.71 32.96
N ALA A 15 -11.93 -40.31 31.82
CA ALA A 15 -10.55 -39.85 31.77
C ALA A 15 -10.49 -38.55 32.59
N ALA A 16 -10.02 -38.65 33.83
CA ALA A 16 -9.63 -37.48 34.60
C ALA A 16 -8.58 -36.68 33.82
N PRO A 17 -8.61 -35.34 33.84
CA PRO A 17 -7.54 -34.53 33.28
C PRO A 17 -6.24 -34.92 33.99
N THR A 18 -5.30 -35.48 33.23
CA THR A 18 -3.94 -35.73 33.71
C THR A 18 -3.34 -34.40 34.18
N PRO A 19 -2.73 -34.33 35.37
CA PRO A 19 -2.00 -33.14 35.79
C PRO A 19 -0.97 -32.77 34.73
N ALA A 20 -0.81 -31.47 34.47
CA ALA A 20 0.21 -30.98 33.55
C ALA A 20 1.56 -31.56 33.98
N ALA A 21 2.22 -32.28 33.07
CA ALA A 21 3.52 -32.88 33.34
C ALA A 21 4.55 -31.75 33.58
N ASP A 22 5.46 -31.96 34.53
CA ASP A 22 6.48 -30.96 34.85
C ASP A 22 7.39 -30.67 33.63
N PRO A 23 7.72 -29.40 33.36
CA PRO A 23 8.68 -29.04 32.31
C PRO A 23 10.00 -29.83 32.44
N PRO A 24 10.59 -30.30 31.32
CA PRO A 24 10.28 -29.90 29.95
C PRO A 24 9.19 -30.74 29.24
N ALA A 25 8.43 -31.60 29.93
CA ALA A 25 7.35 -32.35 29.28
C ALA A 25 6.26 -31.40 28.72
N GLY A 26 5.71 -31.72 27.55
CA GLY A 26 4.70 -30.92 26.86
C GLY A 26 5.17 -30.37 25.52
N SER A 27 4.37 -29.46 24.94
CA SER A 27 4.63 -28.87 23.63
C SER A 27 5.29 -27.50 23.76
N TRP A 28 6.25 -27.22 22.87
CA TRP A 28 7.15 -26.09 22.90
C TRP A 28 7.39 -25.54 21.50
N LYS A 29 7.41 -24.22 21.39
CA LYS A 29 7.75 -23.49 20.17
C LYS A 29 9.23 -23.11 20.20
N LEU A 30 9.98 -23.57 19.21
CA LEU A 30 11.35 -23.13 18.92
C LEU A 30 11.32 -22.16 17.75
N THR A 31 12.02 -21.03 17.83
CA THR A 31 12.20 -20.11 16.70
C THR A 31 13.68 -19.88 16.43
N PHE A 32 14.09 -19.95 15.16
CA PHE A 32 15.46 -19.72 14.71
C PHE A 32 15.49 -19.18 13.27
N ARG A 33 16.66 -18.85 12.73
CA ARG A 33 16.81 -18.38 11.34
C ARG A 33 17.48 -19.43 10.45
N LEU A 34 16.93 -19.61 9.25
CA LEU A 34 17.55 -20.41 8.19
C LEU A 34 17.64 -19.53 6.94
N ASN A 35 18.86 -19.20 6.50
CA ASN A 35 19.10 -18.27 5.37
C ASN A 35 18.34 -16.94 5.54
N GLU A 36 18.48 -16.30 6.71
CA GLU A 36 17.77 -15.07 7.11
C GLU A 36 16.24 -15.16 7.21
N ARG A 37 15.64 -16.33 6.98
CA ARG A 37 14.19 -16.54 7.15
C ARG A 37 13.89 -17.10 8.53
N PRO A 38 12.91 -16.54 9.27
CA PRO A 38 12.48 -17.13 10.53
C PRO A 38 11.81 -18.49 10.28
N VAL A 39 12.27 -19.51 10.99
CA VAL A 39 11.71 -20.85 11.05
C VAL A 39 11.19 -21.09 12.45
N MET A 40 10.00 -21.67 12.53
CA MET A 40 9.39 -22.05 13.78
C MET A 40 9.08 -23.55 13.76
N LEU A 41 9.49 -24.24 14.81
CA LEU A 41 9.16 -25.65 15.05
C LEU A 41 8.27 -25.77 16.27
N LEU A 42 7.25 -26.60 16.16
CA LEU A 42 6.46 -27.06 17.30
C LEU A 42 7.00 -28.43 17.71
N LEU A 43 7.63 -28.49 18.88
CA LEU A 43 8.28 -29.67 19.43
C LEU A 43 7.45 -30.20 20.60
N THR A 44 7.32 -31.51 20.75
CA THR A 44 6.69 -32.12 21.92
C THR A 44 7.68 -33.04 22.61
N PHE A 45 7.83 -32.88 23.92
CA PHE A 45 8.68 -33.75 24.75
C PHE A 45 7.82 -34.58 25.69
N ALA A 46 8.18 -35.84 25.83
CA ALA A 46 7.51 -36.77 26.74
C ALA A 46 8.54 -37.64 27.45
N GLN A 47 8.19 -38.10 28.65
CA GLN A 47 8.96 -39.08 29.40
C GLN A 47 8.14 -40.35 29.55
N ALA A 48 8.72 -41.49 29.14
CA ALA A 48 8.15 -42.82 29.33
C ALA A 48 9.26 -43.78 29.75
N ASP A 49 9.02 -44.60 30.76
CA ASP A 49 9.98 -45.61 31.28
C ASP A 49 11.38 -45.02 31.59
N GLY A 50 11.41 -43.81 32.13
CA GLY A 50 12.66 -43.10 32.48
C GLY A 50 13.44 -42.56 31.27
N LYS A 51 12.93 -42.72 30.05
CA LYS A 51 13.54 -42.19 28.81
C LYS A 51 12.77 -40.99 28.29
N TRP A 52 13.50 -40.00 27.80
CA TRP A 52 12.93 -38.83 27.14
C TRP A 52 12.87 -39.03 25.64
N THR A 53 11.75 -38.63 25.05
CA THR A 53 11.52 -38.64 23.61
C THR A 53 11.05 -37.27 23.14
N GLY A 54 11.35 -36.94 21.89
CA GLY A 54 10.90 -35.72 21.22
C GLY A 54 10.18 -36.05 19.94
N GLU A 55 9.18 -35.23 19.59
CA GLU A 55 8.47 -35.26 18.32
C GLU A 55 8.39 -33.83 17.73
N ILE A 56 8.54 -33.71 16.41
CA ILE A 56 8.24 -32.45 15.71
C ILE A 56 6.78 -32.51 15.28
N ALA A 57 5.92 -31.79 15.98
CA ALA A 57 4.48 -31.79 15.74
C ALA A 57 4.08 -30.94 14.52
N ASP A 58 4.80 -29.85 14.25
CA ASP A 58 4.61 -29.02 13.05
C ASP A 58 5.81 -28.08 12.79
N ALA A 59 5.86 -27.48 11.59
CA ALA A 59 6.87 -26.49 11.20
C ALA A 59 6.31 -25.42 10.25
N THR A 60 6.83 -24.19 10.30
CA THR A 60 6.46 -23.13 9.35
C THR A 60 7.09 -23.28 7.96
N VAL A 61 7.99 -24.23 7.79
CA VAL A 61 8.66 -24.51 6.52
C VAL A 61 8.50 -25.98 6.15
N GLN A 62 8.41 -26.24 4.85
CA GLN A 62 8.46 -27.60 4.35
C GLN A 62 9.92 -28.02 4.19
N PHE A 63 10.29 -29.14 4.80
CA PHE A 63 11.60 -29.73 4.61
C PHE A 63 11.56 -30.69 3.42
N ASN A 64 12.66 -30.77 2.65
CA ASN A 64 12.80 -31.80 1.62
C ASN A 64 12.76 -33.22 2.23
N LYS A 65 13.24 -33.33 3.47
CA LYS A 65 13.15 -34.50 4.33
C LYS A 65 12.95 -34.04 5.76
N ASP A 66 11.96 -34.59 6.43
CA ASP A 66 11.61 -34.14 7.78
C ASP A 66 12.74 -34.43 8.78
N PRO A 67 13.16 -33.43 9.56
CA PRO A 67 14.12 -33.64 10.64
C PRO A 67 13.53 -34.59 11.69
N LYS A 68 14.38 -35.38 12.33
CA LYS A 68 14.00 -36.32 13.40
C LYS A 68 14.88 -36.14 14.61
N PHE A 69 14.35 -36.44 15.80
CA PHE A 69 15.14 -36.47 17.02
C PHE A 69 16.12 -37.66 16.99
N ASP A 70 17.42 -37.35 17.03
CA ASP A 70 18.48 -38.33 17.22
C ASP A 70 18.78 -38.54 18.70
N SER A 71 18.63 -37.50 19.52
CA SER A 71 18.76 -37.58 20.97
C SER A 71 17.90 -36.55 21.69
N VAL A 72 17.39 -36.93 22.87
CA VAL A 72 16.78 -36.03 23.86
C VAL A 72 17.30 -36.45 25.23
N ALA A 73 17.86 -35.51 25.97
CA ALA A 73 18.40 -35.73 27.30
C ALA A 73 17.94 -34.61 28.24
N VAL A 74 17.44 -35.01 29.41
CA VAL A 74 17.05 -34.09 30.48
C VAL A 74 17.83 -34.46 31.73
N ALA A 75 18.56 -33.49 32.27
CA ALA A 75 19.36 -33.64 33.49
C ALA A 75 19.11 -32.46 34.43
N GLY A 76 18.44 -32.71 35.55
CA GLY A 76 17.97 -31.63 36.42
C GLY A 76 17.03 -30.68 35.65
N ASN A 77 17.40 -29.40 35.61
CA ASN A 77 16.67 -28.37 34.84
C ASN A 77 17.27 -28.12 33.45
N THR A 78 18.13 -28.99 32.93
CA THR A 78 18.74 -28.84 31.61
C THR A 78 18.07 -29.76 30.60
N LEU A 79 17.79 -29.24 29.41
CA LEU A 79 17.27 -29.96 28.24
C LEU A 79 18.31 -29.87 27.12
N LYS A 80 18.71 -31.02 26.59
CA LYS A 80 19.55 -31.13 25.39
C LYS A 80 18.88 -32.00 24.36
N PHE A 81 18.95 -31.62 23.09
CA PHE A 81 18.49 -32.50 22.02
C PHE A 81 19.27 -32.27 20.72
N THR A 82 19.16 -33.23 19.82
CA THR A 82 19.67 -33.13 18.45
C THR A 82 18.59 -33.55 17.48
N LEU A 83 18.31 -32.69 16.51
CA LEU A 83 17.52 -33.00 15.32
C LEU A 83 18.46 -33.26 14.16
N SER A 84 18.18 -34.29 13.37
CA SER A 84 18.99 -34.68 12.22
C SER A 84 18.15 -34.86 10.96
N VAL A 85 18.77 -34.60 9.82
CA VAL A 85 18.25 -34.90 8.47
C VAL A 85 19.24 -35.86 7.83
N ASP A 86 18.77 -37.02 7.33
CA ASP A 86 19.64 -38.06 6.76
C ASP A 86 20.81 -38.48 7.67
N LYS A 87 20.57 -38.57 8.99
CA LYS A 87 21.58 -38.89 10.02
C LYS A 87 22.70 -37.87 10.16
N GLN A 88 22.55 -36.69 9.57
CA GLN A 88 23.44 -35.55 9.79
C GLN A 88 22.77 -34.57 10.77
N PRO A 89 23.46 -34.16 11.85
CA PRO A 89 22.95 -33.15 12.77
C PRO A 89 22.56 -31.88 12.02
N PHE A 90 21.29 -31.50 12.17
CA PHE A 90 20.72 -30.30 11.59
C PHE A 90 20.55 -29.21 12.66
N VAL A 91 19.95 -29.54 13.80
CA VAL A 91 19.84 -28.61 14.94
C VAL A 91 20.36 -29.32 16.18
N THR A 92 21.32 -28.72 16.87
CA THR A 92 21.67 -29.10 18.24
C THR A 92 21.21 -28.00 19.18
N PHE A 93 20.66 -28.38 20.34
CA PHE A 93 20.15 -27.45 21.34
C PHE A 93 20.63 -27.84 22.74
N ASP A 94 20.98 -26.83 23.54
CA ASP A 94 21.28 -26.94 24.97
C ASP A 94 20.57 -25.80 25.70
N GLY A 95 19.76 -26.11 26.71
CA GLY A 95 18.97 -25.09 27.40
C GLY A 95 18.62 -25.42 28.84
N VAL A 96 18.21 -24.39 29.56
CA VAL A 96 17.87 -24.40 30.98
C VAL A 96 16.41 -24.01 31.15
N VAL A 97 15.63 -24.92 31.73
CA VAL A 97 14.24 -24.70 32.13
C VAL A 97 14.22 -23.68 33.27
N LEU A 98 13.52 -22.56 33.08
CA LEU A 98 13.37 -21.55 34.12
C LEU A 98 12.47 -22.05 35.24
N LYS A 99 12.66 -21.50 36.44
CA LYS A 99 11.93 -21.92 37.65
C LYS A 99 10.41 -21.76 37.55
N ASP A 100 9.94 -20.83 36.72
CA ASP A 100 8.51 -20.59 36.49
C ASP A 100 7.92 -21.54 35.43
N GLY A 101 8.73 -22.36 34.77
CA GLY A 101 8.32 -23.27 33.70
C GLY A 101 7.85 -22.58 32.43
N LYS A 102 7.94 -21.25 32.32
CA LYS A 102 7.38 -20.48 31.20
C LYS A 102 8.32 -20.39 30.00
N LYS A 103 9.57 -20.82 30.16
CA LYS A 103 10.62 -20.65 29.16
C LYS A 103 11.76 -21.65 29.39
N ILE A 104 12.38 -22.09 28.31
CA ILE A 104 13.69 -22.76 28.34
C ILE A 104 14.66 -21.84 27.59
N ASN A 105 15.55 -21.17 28.32
CA ASN A 105 16.61 -20.36 27.70
C ASN A 105 17.69 -21.29 27.18
N GLY A 106 18.09 -21.15 25.92
CA GLY A 106 19.10 -22.05 25.36
C GLY A 106 19.97 -21.41 24.29
N SER A 107 20.87 -22.24 23.79
CA SER A 107 21.63 -21.99 22.57
C SER A 107 21.38 -23.10 21.57
N LEU A 108 21.49 -22.78 20.28
CA LEU A 108 21.40 -23.74 19.21
C LEU A 108 22.54 -23.57 18.20
N SER A 109 22.88 -24.65 17.51
CA SER A 109 23.71 -24.63 16.29
C SER A 109 22.92 -25.27 15.15
N ILE A 110 22.95 -24.64 13.98
CA ILE A 110 22.25 -25.10 12.78
C ILE A 110 23.30 -25.54 11.75
N GLY A 111 23.29 -26.82 11.36
CA GLY A 111 24.22 -27.36 10.36
C GLY A 111 25.69 -27.14 10.70
N GLY A 112 26.05 -27.07 11.98
CA GLY A 112 27.41 -26.79 12.45
C GLY A 112 27.82 -25.32 12.44
N ALA A 113 26.89 -24.39 12.19
CA ALA A 113 27.12 -22.95 12.32
C ALA A 113 27.45 -22.54 13.77
N PRO A 114 28.05 -21.36 14.00
CA PRO A 114 28.26 -20.82 15.34
C PRO A 114 26.99 -20.83 16.20
N LEU A 115 27.16 -20.95 17.52
CA LEU A 115 26.04 -20.97 18.45
C LEU A 115 25.28 -19.63 18.43
N GLU A 116 23.96 -19.74 18.36
CA GLU A 116 23.03 -18.62 18.50
C GLU A 116 22.19 -18.78 19.78
N LEU A 117 21.87 -17.66 20.43
CA LEU A 117 20.96 -17.66 21.59
C LEU A 117 19.51 -17.76 21.12
N THR A 118 18.72 -18.55 21.84
CA THR A 118 17.29 -18.76 21.53
C THR A 118 16.51 -19.10 22.79
N ASP A 119 15.21 -19.35 22.62
CA ASP A 119 14.38 -19.93 23.65
C ASP A 119 13.29 -20.86 23.12
N LEU A 120 12.87 -21.79 23.98
CA LEU A 120 11.64 -22.53 23.82
C LEU A 120 10.56 -21.90 24.68
N ARG A 121 9.38 -21.70 24.09
CA ARG A 121 8.18 -21.26 24.83
C ARG A 121 7.11 -22.34 24.82
N PRO A 122 6.40 -22.59 25.94
CA PRO A 122 5.31 -23.55 25.96
C PRO A 122 4.29 -23.21 24.88
N SER A 123 3.67 -24.21 24.26
CA SER A 123 2.65 -23.99 23.24
C SER A 123 1.46 -24.88 23.46
N THR A 124 0.28 -24.33 23.22
CA THR A 124 -1.01 -25.02 23.18
C THR A 124 -1.47 -25.30 21.76
N LEU A 125 -0.73 -24.80 20.77
CA LEU A 125 -1.01 -24.99 19.36
C LEU A 125 -0.79 -26.45 18.97
N LYS A 126 -1.60 -26.92 18.03
CA LYS A 126 -1.41 -28.22 17.38
C LYS A 126 -0.77 -28.10 15.99
N LYS A 127 -0.86 -26.90 15.40
CA LYS A 127 -0.38 -26.57 14.06
C LYS A 127 0.09 -25.12 14.03
N LEU A 128 1.05 -24.83 13.16
CA LEU A 128 1.62 -23.51 12.88
C LEU A 128 1.08 -22.89 11.58
N ALA A 129 0.20 -23.60 10.89
CA ALA A 129 -0.38 -23.17 9.62
C ALA A 129 -1.40 -22.01 9.71
N ASP A 130 -1.86 -21.66 10.91
CA ASP A 130 -2.76 -20.51 11.13
C ASP A 130 -1.99 -19.35 11.78
N PRO A 131 -1.54 -18.34 11.01
CA PRO A 131 -0.76 -17.23 11.53
C PRO A 131 -1.46 -16.47 12.65
N PHE A 132 -2.79 -16.43 12.66
CA PHE A 132 -3.56 -15.76 13.70
C PHE A 132 -3.38 -16.40 15.07
N GLU A 133 -3.51 -17.73 15.16
CA GLU A 133 -3.34 -18.46 16.42
C GLU A 133 -1.89 -18.41 16.90
N VAL A 134 -0.93 -18.48 15.96
CA VAL A 134 0.50 -18.31 16.27
C VAL A 134 0.79 -16.93 16.85
N MET A 135 0.24 -15.86 16.25
CA MET A 135 0.42 -14.50 16.75
C MET A 135 -0.31 -14.28 18.08
N LYS A 136 -1.51 -14.85 18.26
CA LYS A 136 -2.27 -14.75 19.52
C LYS A 136 -1.52 -15.38 20.69
N GLU A 137 -0.97 -16.58 20.50
CA GLU A 137 -0.12 -17.21 21.51
C GLU A 137 1.16 -16.40 21.75
N THR A 138 1.82 -15.94 20.69
CA THR A 138 3.03 -15.11 20.78
C THR A 138 2.78 -13.82 21.57
N LEU A 139 1.68 -13.12 21.29
CA LEU A 139 1.26 -11.95 22.03
C LEU A 139 1.08 -12.29 23.51
N SER A 140 0.39 -13.37 23.85
CA SER A 140 0.14 -13.77 25.25
C SER A 140 1.42 -14.05 26.05
N GLN A 141 2.52 -14.38 25.37
CA GLN A 141 3.78 -14.80 25.98
C GLN A 141 4.89 -13.76 25.92
N SER A 142 4.72 -12.68 25.15
CA SER A 142 5.80 -11.71 24.93
C SER A 142 5.67 -10.47 25.80
N ASP A 143 6.76 -10.09 26.46
CA ASP A 143 6.91 -8.77 27.09
C ASP A 143 7.80 -7.83 26.25
N ASP A 144 8.27 -8.31 25.08
CA ASP A 144 9.00 -7.49 24.12
C ASP A 144 8.02 -6.56 23.39
N ALA A 145 8.31 -5.27 23.41
CA ALA A 145 7.37 -4.28 22.94
C ALA A 145 7.12 -4.35 21.44
N GLN A 146 8.17 -4.52 20.64
CA GLN A 146 8.04 -4.65 19.19
C GLN A 146 7.12 -5.83 18.84
N THR A 147 7.37 -6.99 19.44
CA THR A 147 6.55 -8.20 19.25
C THR A 147 5.09 -7.97 19.65
N VAL A 148 4.83 -7.31 20.77
CA VAL A 148 3.46 -7.03 21.23
C VAL A 148 2.75 -6.10 20.24
N PHE A 149 3.41 -5.04 19.74
CA PHE A 149 2.81 -4.15 18.75
C PHE A 149 2.50 -4.84 17.42
N ASP A 150 3.48 -5.53 16.86
CA ASP A 150 3.33 -6.18 15.55
C ASP A 150 2.28 -7.30 15.61
N SER A 151 2.32 -8.14 16.65
CA SER A 151 1.32 -9.19 16.85
C SER A 151 -0.08 -8.60 17.04
N SER A 152 -0.21 -7.49 17.79
CA SER A 152 -1.50 -6.83 18.00
C SER A 152 -2.11 -6.36 16.68
N ILE A 153 -1.32 -5.73 15.80
CA ILE A 153 -1.82 -5.27 14.50
C ILE A 153 -2.29 -6.44 13.64
N ILE A 154 -1.50 -7.51 13.53
CA ILE A 154 -1.84 -8.70 12.72
C ILE A 154 -3.14 -9.35 13.24
N ILE A 155 -3.25 -9.52 14.57
CA ILE A 155 -4.43 -10.13 15.19
C ILE A 155 -5.67 -9.26 14.95
N LEU A 156 -5.58 -7.95 15.20
CA LEU A 156 -6.72 -7.04 15.05
C LEU A 156 -7.14 -6.90 13.57
N GLY A 157 -6.20 -7.01 12.63
CA GLY A 157 -6.48 -7.03 11.18
C GLY A 157 -7.33 -8.21 10.71
N GLN A 158 -7.45 -9.25 11.53
CA GLN A 158 -8.26 -10.43 11.23
C GLN A 158 -9.48 -10.57 12.14
N ALA A 159 -9.78 -9.56 12.95
CA ALA A 159 -10.79 -9.64 14.01
C ALA A 159 -12.18 -10.07 13.48
N THR A 160 -12.62 -9.52 12.35
CA THR A 160 -13.91 -9.89 11.73
C THR A 160 -13.87 -11.32 11.19
N GLY A 161 -12.84 -11.66 10.42
CA GLY A 161 -12.68 -12.98 9.81
C GLY A 161 -12.58 -14.11 10.84
N LYS A 162 -12.00 -13.81 12.00
CA LYS A 162 -11.85 -14.73 13.14
C LYS A 162 -12.96 -14.60 14.19
N LYS A 163 -13.99 -13.78 13.92
CA LYS A 163 -15.15 -13.56 14.82
C LYS A 163 -14.75 -13.18 16.25
N MET A 164 -13.70 -12.38 16.38
CA MET A 164 -13.23 -11.87 17.66
C MET A 164 -14.32 -11.03 18.35
N LYS A 165 -14.39 -11.09 19.68
CA LYS A 165 -15.31 -10.22 20.45
C LYS A 165 -14.70 -8.82 20.64
N PRO A 166 -15.50 -7.74 20.66
CA PRO A 166 -15.00 -6.40 20.93
C PRO A 166 -14.20 -6.28 22.23
N GLU A 167 -14.56 -7.03 23.28
CA GLU A 167 -13.85 -7.02 24.57
C GLU A 167 -12.45 -7.60 24.46
N GLU A 168 -12.26 -8.65 23.64
CA GLU A 168 -10.96 -9.26 23.38
C GLU A 168 -10.06 -8.29 22.61
N ALA A 169 -10.60 -7.67 21.54
CA ALA A 169 -9.88 -6.63 20.79
C ALA A 169 -9.47 -5.47 21.69
N ARG A 170 -10.38 -5.02 22.58
CA ARG A 170 -10.09 -3.96 23.55
C ARG A 170 -8.95 -4.35 24.50
N GLY A 171 -8.94 -5.58 25.02
CA GLY A 171 -7.85 -6.06 25.88
C GLY A 171 -6.48 -6.07 25.19
N ILE A 172 -6.43 -6.43 23.90
CA ILE A 172 -5.20 -6.37 23.08
C ILE A 172 -4.74 -4.92 22.93
N VAL A 173 -5.65 -4.03 22.53
CA VAL A 173 -5.37 -2.60 22.35
C VAL A 173 -4.90 -1.97 23.67
N ASP A 174 -5.56 -2.24 24.79
CA ASP A 174 -5.22 -1.67 26.10
C ASP A 174 -3.83 -2.10 26.55
N ARG A 175 -3.47 -3.38 26.36
CA ARG A 175 -2.13 -3.89 26.67
C ARG A 175 -1.06 -3.18 25.84
N ALA A 176 -1.23 -3.15 24.52
CA ALA A 176 -0.24 -2.53 23.65
C ALA A 176 -0.15 -1.01 23.91
N THR A 177 -1.29 -0.36 24.16
CA THR A 177 -1.37 1.06 24.48
C THR A 177 -0.66 1.40 25.78
N LYS A 178 -0.82 0.58 26.84
CA LYS A 178 -0.12 0.77 28.11
C LYS A 178 1.39 0.75 27.90
N MET A 179 1.88 -0.21 27.12
CA MET A 179 3.29 -0.35 26.83
C MET A 179 3.81 0.75 25.89
N ALA A 180 2.96 1.30 25.00
CA ALA A 180 3.34 2.41 24.12
C ALA A 180 3.69 3.69 24.88
N ALA A 181 3.05 3.91 26.04
CA ALA A 181 3.32 5.06 26.89
C ALA A 181 4.79 5.11 27.36
N ASP A 182 5.45 3.96 27.51
CA ASP A 182 6.86 3.85 27.93
C ASP A 182 7.85 4.35 26.86
N TYR A 183 7.38 4.58 25.63
CA TYR A 183 8.18 5.06 24.49
C TYR A 183 7.87 6.52 24.10
N GLY A 184 7.08 7.23 24.90
CA GLY A 184 6.76 8.64 24.73
C GLY A 184 5.60 8.93 23.75
N PRO A 185 5.13 10.20 23.72
CA PRO A 185 3.88 10.58 23.07
C PRO A 185 3.86 10.38 21.55
N ARG A 186 5.03 10.50 20.89
CA ARG A 186 5.14 10.25 19.45
C ARG A 186 4.81 8.81 19.12
N TRP A 187 5.38 7.85 19.86
CA TRP A 187 5.11 6.44 19.64
C TRP A 187 3.69 6.06 20.07
N GLU A 188 3.23 6.59 21.20
CA GLU A 188 1.85 6.38 21.67
C GLU A 188 0.82 6.81 20.62
N ARG A 189 1.04 7.96 19.95
CA ARG A 189 0.21 8.42 18.84
C ARG A 189 0.30 7.48 17.63
N THR A 190 1.50 7.07 17.23
CA THR A 190 1.69 6.12 16.13
C THR A 190 0.95 4.81 16.38
N ALA A 191 1.07 4.23 17.57
CA ALA A 191 0.35 3.01 17.94
C ALA A 191 -1.17 3.21 17.88
N ALA A 192 -1.68 4.31 18.46
CA ALA A 192 -3.10 4.63 18.42
C ALA A 192 -3.62 4.80 16.98
N LEU A 193 -2.87 5.44 16.08
CA LEU A 193 -3.23 5.56 14.66
C LEU A 193 -3.28 4.20 13.97
N ARG A 194 -2.25 3.36 14.15
CA ARG A 194 -2.23 2.01 13.55
C ARG A 194 -3.42 1.17 14.02
N PHE A 195 -3.76 1.22 15.31
CA PHE A 195 -4.95 0.53 15.85
C PHE A 195 -6.26 1.11 15.31
N ALA A 196 -6.37 2.45 15.23
CA ALA A 196 -7.54 3.09 14.65
C ALA A 196 -7.75 2.68 13.19
N THR A 197 -6.68 2.67 12.39
CA THR A 197 -6.72 2.27 10.99
C THR A 197 -7.14 0.80 10.84
N VAL A 198 -6.42 -0.13 11.46
CA VAL A 198 -6.70 -1.56 11.28
C VAL A 198 -8.11 -1.95 11.75
N LEU A 199 -8.60 -1.35 12.84
CA LEU A 199 -9.94 -1.64 13.38
C LEU A 199 -11.07 -0.93 12.63
N ALA A 200 -10.81 0.18 11.94
CA ALA A 200 -11.84 0.88 11.15
C ALA A 200 -12.37 0.02 10.00
N ASP A 201 -11.54 -0.91 9.52
CA ASP A 201 -11.88 -1.85 8.45
C ASP A 201 -12.48 -3.16 8.96
N GLN A 202 -12.58 -3.34 10.28
CA GLN A 202 -13.19 -4.51 10.90
C GLN A 202 -14.65 -4.23 11.29
N ALA A 203 -15.58 -4.97 10.68
CA ALA A 203 -17.00 -4.84 10.98
C ALA A 203 -17.27 -5.16 12.46
N GLY A 204 -17.93 -4.24 13.17
CA GLY A 204 -18.24 -4.37 14.60
C GLY A 204 -17.22 -3.75 15.55
N PHE A 205 -16.12 -3.15 15.05
CA PHE A 205 -15.06 -2.57 15.89
C PHE A 205 -14.91 -1.04 15.76
N ALA A 206 -15.85 -0.38 15.09
CA ALA A 206 -15.79 1.06 14.80
C ALA A 206 -15.65 1.94 16.06
N ASP A 207 -16.27 1.57 17.19
CA ASP A 207 -16.15 2.33 18.44
C ASP A 207 -14.75 2.25 19.05
N ILE A 208 -14.08 1.09 18.94
CA ILE A 208 -12.70 0.93 19.43
C ILE A 208 -11.75 1.71 18.52
N ALA A 209 -11.95 1.63 17.19
CA ALA A 209 -11.21 2.41 16.22
C ALA A 209 -11.32 3.93 16.49
N LEU A 210 -12.54 4.42 16.72
CA LEU A 210 -12.81 5.82 17.03
C LEU A 210 -12.17 6.25 18.36
N ALA A 211 -12.18 5.40 19.39
CA ALA A 211 -11.52 5.68 20.65
C ALA A 211 -10.00 5.86 20.48
N GLN A 212 -9.36 5.04 19.63
CA GLN A 212 -7.95 5.15 19.30
C GLN A 212 -7.65 6.39 18.45
N ALA A 213 -8.49 6.73 17.46
CA ALA A 213 -8.33 7.95 16.68
C ALA A 213 -8.40 9.22 17.56
N ARG A 214 -9.36 9.28 18.50
CA ARG A 214 -9.46 10.37 19.49
C ARG A 214 -8.29 10.40 20.46
N LYS A 215 -7.69 9.24 20.77
CA LYS A 215 -6.45 9.19 21.56
C LYS A 215 -5.30 9.81 20.78
N ALA A 216 -5.13 9.46 19.50
CA ALA A 216 -4.12 10.06 18.64
C ALA A 216 -4.30 11.59 18.50
N GLU A 217 -5.55 12.06 18.34
CA GLU A 217 -5.88 13.50 18.31
C GLU A 217 -5.43 14.23 19.59
N ARG A 218 -5.70 13.66 20.78
CA ARG A 218 -5.29 14.27 22.06
C ARG A 218 -3.78 14.31 22.29
N LEU A 219 -3.03 13.46 21.57
CA LEU A 219 -1.57 13.41 21.62
C LEU A 219 -0.91 14.36 20.60
N LEU A 220 -1.70 15.10 19.81
CA LEU A 220 -1.18 16.17 18.98
C LEU A 220 -0.77 17.37 19.85
N THR A 221 0.34 18.00 19.48
CA THR A 221 0.80 19.26 20.06
C THR A 221 0.90 20.33 18.99
N ASP A 222 1.15 21.58 19.42
CA ASP A 222 1.35 22.66 18.47
C ASP A 222 2.68 22.60 17.70
N GLU A 223 3.58 21.71 18.10
CA GLU A 223 4.87 21.47 17.45
C GLU A 223 4.78 20.40 16.34
N ASP A 224 3.71 19.61 16.31
CA ASP A 224 3.53 18.59 15.28
C ASP A 224 3.37 19.23 13.89
N GLU A 225 4.11 18.67 12.93
CA GLU A 225 4.06 19.06 11.53
C GLU A 225 2.64 18.93 10.95
N ALA A 226 2.33 19.77 9.97
CA ALA A 226 1.02 19.77 9.31
C ALA A 226 0.65 18.38 8.78
N THR A 227 1.60 17.66 8.18
CA THR A 227 1.38 16.29 7.67
C THR A 227 0.88 15.33 8.75
N VAL A 228 1.50 15.35 9.93
CA VAL A 228 1.12 14.51 11.08
C VAL A 228 -0.27 14.87 11.58
N ARG A 229 -0.56 16.17 11.71
CA ARG A 229 -1.89 16.62 12.13
C ARG A 229 -2.95 16.18 11.12
N ILE A 230 -2.70 16.35 9.83
CA ILE A 230 -3.66 15.95 8.79
C ILE A 230 -3.93 14.44 8.85
N GLU A 231 -2.89 13.59 8.95
CA GLU A 231 -3.04 12.13 9.03
C GLU A 231 -3.94 11.69 10.21
N VAL A 232 -3.73 12.31 11.39
CA VAL A 232 -4.58 12.06 12.56
C VAL A 232 -6.02 12.47 12.31
N LEU A 233 -6.24 13.66 11.76
CA LEU A 233 -7.58 14.18 11.51
C LEU A 233 -8.31 13.39 10.41
N GLU A 234 -7.61 12.91 9.38
CA GLU A 234 -8.16 12.02 8.34
C GLU A 234 -8.57 10.68 8.93
N THR A 235 -7.72 10.07 9.77
CA THR A 235 -8.04 8.84 10.48
C THR A 235 -9.27 9.03 11.39
N LEU A 236 -9.37 10.18 12.05
CA LEU A 236 -10.53 10.52 12.87
C LEU A 236 -11.80 10.72 12.04
N MET A 237 -11.71 11.43 10.90
CA MET A 237 -12.82 11.60 9.96
C MET A 237 -13.31 10.25 9.41
N ARG A 238 -12.39 9.36 9.04
CA ARG A 238 -12.70 7.99 8.56
C ARG A 238 -13.38 7.17 9.64
N THR A 239 -12.83 7.11 10.85
CA THR A 239 -13.40 6.36 11.97
C THR A 239 -14.76 6.88 12.40
N LEU A 240 -14.98 8.20 12.41
CA LEU A 240 -16.30 8.80 12.64
C LEU A 240 -17.33 8.37 11.60
N THR A 241 -16.94 8.38 10.32
CA THR A 241 -17.81 7.92 9.23
C THR A 241 -18.18 6.44 9.42
N LYS A 242 -17.20 5.58 9.69
CA LYS A 242 -17.42 4.14 9.96
C LYS A 242 -18.25 3.90 11.22
N ALA A 243 -18.15 4.78 12.21
CA ALA A 243 -18.96 4.77 13.43
C ALA A 243 -20.36 5.41 13.24
N SER A 244 -20.80 5.65 11.99
CA SER A 244 -22.09 6.28 11.66
C SER A 244 -22.28 7.68 12.26
N LYS A 245 -21.19 8.47 12.34
CA LYS A 245 -21.18 9.86 12.82
C LYS A 245 -20.61 10.84 11.77
N PRO A 246 -21.16 10.89 10.55
CA PRO A 246 -20.62 11.73 9.46
C PRO A 246 -20.72 13.24 9.75
N GLU A 247 -21.71 13.69 10.52
CA GLU A 247 -21.84 15.10 10.88
C GLU A 247 -20.68 15.59 11.76
N ASP A 248 -20.23 14.76 12.70
CA ASP A 248 -19.04 15.03 13.52
C ASP A 248 -17.76 15.08 12.68
N ALA A 249 -17.74 14.42 11.52
CA ALA A 249 -16.60 14.36 10.62
C ALA A 249 -16.40 15.69 9.84
N LYS A 250 -17.48 16.43 9.56
CA LYS A 250 -17.43 17.69 8.78
C LYS A 250 -16.52 18.76 9.39
N LYS A 251 -16.47 18.86 10.72
CA LYS A 251 -15.60 19.85 11.40
C LYS A 251 -14.11 19.55 11.17
N TYR A 252 -13.76 18.28 10.99
CA TYR A 252 -12.39 17.84 10.69
C TYR A 252 -12.05 18.05 9.22
N GLU A 253 -13.01 17.84 8.30
CA GLU A 253 -12.83 18.16 6.89
C GLU A 253 -12.36 19.62 6.69
N VAL A 254 -12.99 20.57 7.38
CA VAL A 254 -12.62 21.99 7.31
C VAL A 254 -11.23 22.26 7.88
N GLN A 255 -10.85 21.60 8.97
CA GLN A 255 -9.52 21.74 9.56
C GLN A 255 -8.43 21.16 8.65
N ILE A 256 -8.68 19.98 8.08
CA ILE A 256 -7.82 19.33 7.10
C ILE A 256 -7.61 20.26 5.90
N GLN A 257 -8.68 20.80 5.30
CA GLN A 257 -8.57 21.71 4.16
C GLN A 257 -7.70 22.94 4.45
N ARG A 258 -7.82 23.52 5.66
CA ARG A 258 -6.98 24.65 6.07
C ARG A 258 -5.51 24.26 6.25
N LEU A 259 -5.26 23.11 6.89
CA LEU A 259 -3.91 22.59 7.10
C LEU A 259 -3.26 22.22 5.77
N GLU A 260 -3.97 21.55 4.87
CA GLU A 260 -3.50 21.21 3.52
C GLU A 260 -3.19 22.44 2.69
N ALA A 261 -4.05 23.48 2.75
CA ALA A 261 -3.78 24.72 2.03
C ALA A 261 -2.48 25.39 2.51
N ARG A 262 -2.26 25.43 3.83
CA ARG A 262 -1.03 25.97 4.42
C ARG A 262 0.19 25.11 4.09
N ASP A 263 0.08 23.80 4.26
CA ASP A 263 1.16 22.86 3.97
C ASP A 263 1.56 22.90 2.49
N TYR A 264 0.59 22.98 1.57
CA TYR A 264 0.86 23.14 0.15
C TYR A 264 1.56 24.47 -0.16
N GLN A 265 1.14 25.56 0.47
CA GLN A 265 1.81 26.85 0.33
C GLN A 265 3.26 26.79 0.80
N ASP A 266 3.52 26.12 1.92
CA ASP A 266 4.87 25.94 2.46
C ASP A 266 5.71 25.00 1.59
N TYR A 267 5.13 23.91 1.09
CA TYR A 267 5.77 22.98 0.15
C TYR A 267 6.20 23.69 -1.14
N GLY A 268 5.33 24.53 -1.72
CA GLY A 268 5.60 25.26 -2.95
C GLY A 268 6.72 26.29 -2.87
N LYS A 269 7.18 26.66 -1.66
CA LYS A 269 8.34 27.55 -1.44
C LYS A 269 9.66 26.83 -1.71
N THR A 270 9.72 25.53 -1.47
CA THR A 270 10.93 24.71 -1.61
C THR A 270 10.85 23.72 -2.77
N PHE A 271 9.67 23.52 -3.33
CA PHE A 271 9.43 22.59 -4.43
C PHE A 271 8.87 23.30 -5.68
N PRO A 272 9.48 23.13 -6.86
CA PRO A 272 10.74 22.41 -7.11
C PRO A 272 11.94 23.13 -6.47
N PRO A 273 13.10 22.46 -6.29
CA PRO A 273 14.27 23.01 -5.57
C PRO A 273 15.08 24.01 -6.42
N PHE A 274 14.47 24.57 -7.47
CA PHE A 274 15.05 25.55 -8.36
C PHE A 274 13.97 26.50 -8.87
N LYS A 275 14.38 27.70 -9.29
CA LYS A 275 13.47 28.65 -9.94
C LYS A 275 13.31 28.27 -11.41
N ALA A 276 12.07 28.08 -11.84
CA ALA A 276 11.72 27.91 -13.25
C ALA A 276 11.29 29.27 -13.83
N ASP A 277 11.87 29.66 -14.96
CA ASP A 277 11.50 30.91 -15.63
C ASP A 277 10.20 30.72 -16.42
N GLU A 278 9.37 31.76 -16.45
CA GLU A 278 8.16 31.77 -17.27
C GLU A 278 8.51 31.70 -18.77
N PHE A 279 7.69 30.97 -19.53
CA PHE A 279 7.78 30.89 -20.97
C PHE A 279 7.51 32.27 -21.59
N LYS A 280 8.46 32.75 -22.40
CA LYS A 280 8.41 34.09 -22.99
C LYS A 280 7.42 34.22 -24.15
N GLY A 281 6.74 33.13 -24.49
CA GLY A 281 5.90 33.03 -25.68
C GLY A 281 6.67 32.48 -26.88
N ARG A 282 5.89 31.91 -27.80
CA ARG A 282 6.35 31.40 -29.10
C ARG A 282 6.51 32.52 -30.12
N LYS A 283 7.37 32.33 -31.11
CA LYS A 283 7.61 33.28 -32.22
C LYS A 283 6.61 33.07 -33.35
N ALA A 284 6.27 31.82 -33.64
CA ALA A 284 5.33 31.44 -34.69
C ALA A 284 3.89 31.79 -34.33
N LYS A 285 3.10 32.16 -35.35
CA LYS A 285 1.65 32.39 -35.22
C LYS A 285 0.91 31.06 -35.29
N THR A 286 1.02 30.26 -34.24
CA THR A 286 0.42 28.94 -34.12
C THR A 286 -0.33 28.83 -32.80
N ASP A 287 -1.41 28.03 -32.80
CA ASP A 287 -2.24 27.69 -31.65
C ASP A 287 -1.90 26.30 -31.08
N ARG A 288 -0.75 25.75 -31.46
CA ARG A 288 -0.25 24.46 -31.00
C ARG A 288 -0.21 24.38 -29.47
N VAL A 289 -0.76 23.31 -28.91
CA VAL A 289 -0.59 22.96 -27.50
C VAL A 289 0.27 21.71 -27.44
N ALA A 290 1.39 21.77 -26.71
CA ALA A 290 2.23 20.61 -26.48
C ALA A 290 1.64 19.76 -25.34
N LEU A 291 1.63 18.44 -25.51
CA LEU A 291 1.25 17.49 -24.46
C LEU A 291 2.50 16.81 -23.89
N VAL A 292 2.68 16.91 -22.58
CA VAL A 292 3.73 16.21 -21.84
C VAL A 292 3.10 15.08 -21.04
N GLU A 293 3.57 13.86 -21.26
CA GLU A 293 3.13 12.68 -20.52
C GLU A 293 4.28 12.19 -19.63
N ILE A 294 4.04 12.11 -18.32
CA ILE A 294 5.01 11.64 -17.32
C ILE A 294 4.45 10.40 -16.63
N PHE A 295 5.24 9.34 -16.58
CA PHE A 295 4.93 8.11 -15.85
C PHE A 295 5.65 8.13 -14.51
N SER A 296 4.90 7.97 -13.42
CA SER A 296 5.42 8.02 -12.05
C SER A 296 4.93 6.84 -11.20
N SER A 297 5.63 6.57 -10.11
CA SER A 297 5.15 5.72 -9.04
C SER A 297 5.53 6.30 -7.68
N THR A 298 4.60 6.27 -6.72
CA THR A 298 4.87 6.68 -5.32
C THR A 298 5.89 5.78 -4.64
N GLU A 299 6.05 4.55 -5.15
CA GLU A 299 6.97 3.54 -4.64
C GLU A 299 8.31 3.49 -5.37
N LEU A 300 8.52 4.36 -6.36
CA LEU A 300 9.77 4.42 -7.13
C LEU A 300 10.50 5.75 -6.88
N PRO A 301 11.44 5.82 -5.92
CA PRO A 301 12.12 7.07 -5.57
C PRO A 301 12.69 7.90 -6.74
N PRO A 302 13.26 7.27 -7.79
CA PRO A 302 13.74 8.01 -8.96
C PRO A 302 12.70 8.88 -9.68
N THR A 303 11.39 8.61 -9.55
CA THR A 303 10.37 9.40 -10.27
C THR A 303 10.14 10.78 -9.64
N ALA A 304 10.58 11.00 -8.40
CA ALA A 304 10.44 12.28 -7.72
C ALA A 304 11.09 13.45 -8.48
N ALA A 305 12.15 13.19 -9.26
CA ALA A 305 12.79 14.20 -10.10
C ALA A 305 11.92 14.62 -11.30
N PHE A 306 11.19 13.67 -11.89
CA PHE A 306 10.26 13.94 -12.98
C PHE A 306 9.03 14.71 -12.48
N GLU A 307 8.54 14.37 -11.29
CA GLU A 307 7.45 15.10 -10.63
C GLU A 307 7.86 16.53 -10.25
N SER A 308 9.09 16.72 -9.78
CA SER A 308 9.65 18.06 -9.56
C SER A 308 9.80 18.85 -10.88
N ALA A 309 10.25 18.21 -11.95
CA ALA A 309 10.35 18.84 -13.27
C ALA A 309 8.97 19.20 -13.85
N ARG A 310 7.94 18.37 -13.64
CA ARG A 310 6.56 18.70 -13.96
C ARG A 310 6.12 19.98 -13.26
N ASP A 311 6.35 20.09 -11.95
CA ASP A 311 5.92 21.28 -11.21
C ASP A 311 6.61 22.54 -11.72
N ALA A 312 7.88 22.42 -12.15
CA ALA A 312 8.57 23.50 -12.86
C ALA A 312 7.88 23.84 -14.21
N LEU A 313 7.48 22.86 -15.01
CA LEU A 313 6.72 23.10 -16.25
C LEU A 313 5.39 23.81 -15.98
N LEU A 314 4.65 23.40 -14.94
CA LEU A 314 3.37 24.02 -14.57
C LEU A 314 3.53 25.46 -14.07
N LYS A 315 4.71 25.83 -13.53
CA LYS A 315 5.06 27.21 -13.19
C LYS A 315 5.52 28.01 -14.42
N SER A 316 6.12 27.36 -15.41
CA SER A 316 6.67 28.01 -16.60
C SER A 316 5.66 28.26 -17.71
N TYR A 317 4.69 27.36 -17.92
CA TYR A 317 3.79 27.40 -19.07
C TYR A 317 2.34 27.54 -18.66
N LYS A 318 1.55 28.24 -19.49
CA LYS A 318 0.10 28.27 -19.37
C LYS A 318 -0.50 26.99 -19.94
N PRO A 319 -1.70 26.58 -19.49
CA PRO A 319 -2.38 25.42 -20.05
C PRO A 319 -2.75 25.52 -21.54
N THR A 320 -2.77 26.74 -22.09
CA THR A 320 -2.96 27.01 -23.52
C THR A 320 -1.68 26.84 -24.34
N ASP A 321 -0.54 26.63 -23.69
CA ASP A 321 0.74 26.33 -24.35
C ASP A 321 1.11 24.87 -24.09
N VAL A 322 1.05 24.43 -22.83
CA VAL A 322 1.48 23.08 -22.43
C VAL A 322 0.46 22.45 -21.49
N ILE A 323 0.09 21.21 -21.80
CA ILE A 323 -0.68 20.34 -20.91
C ILE A 323 0.28 19.26 -20.40
N VAL A 324 0.27 19.00 -19.09
CA VAL A 324 1.09 17.93 -18.49
C VAL A 324 0.18 16.90 -17.83
N LEU A 325 0.38 15.62 -18.12
CA LEU A 325 -0.34 14.49 -17.56
C LEU A 325 0.60 13.60 -16.75
N THR A 326 0.25 13.30 -15.50
CA THR A 326 0.97 12.36 -14.64
C THR A 326 0.20 11.05 -14.55
N TYR A 327 0.75 9.99 -15.14
CA TYR A 327 0.22 8.63 -15.04
C TYR A 327 0.92 7.89 -13.90
N HIS A 328 0.21 7.69 -12.81
CA HIS A 328 0.65 6.78 -11.75
C HIS A 328 0.50 5.33 -12.22
N ILE A 329 1.56 4.54 -12.04
CA ILE A 329 1.65 3.16 -12.56
C ILE A 329 2.11 2.19 -11.46
N ASN A 330 1.59 0.97 -11.54
CA ASN A 330 2.11 -0.15 -10.74
C ASN A 330 3.20 -0.87 -11.53
N ILE A 331 4.36 -0.99 -10.90
CA ILE A 331 5.52 -1.74 -11.40
C ILE A 331 5.96 -2.74 -10.32
N SER A 332 6.95 -3.59 -10.62
CA SER A 332 7.42 -4.61 -9.68
C SER A 332 7.98 -4.06 -8.35
N ALA A 333 8.27 -2.77 -8.26
CA ALA A 333 8.84 -2.12 -7.08
C ALA A 333 7.83 -1.89 -5.93
N GLY A 334 6.52 -1.87 -6.22
CA GLY A 334 5.50 -1.63 -5.20
C GLY A 334 4.14 -1.27 -5.78
N LEU A 335 3.13 -1.30 -4.92
CA LEU A 335 1.76 -0.86 -5.24
C LEU A 335 1.64 0.66 -5.04
N ASP A 336 1.45 1.38 -6.13
CA ASP A 336 1.01 2.77 -6.16
C ASP A 336 -0.53 2.84 -6.11
N VAL A 337 -1.05 3.41 -5.03
CA VAL A 337 -2.50 3.55 -4.78
C VAL A 337 -3.18 4.64 -5.62
N MET A 338 -2.43 5.43 -6.39
CA MET A 338 -2.96 6.38 -7.37
C MET A 338 -3.03 5.81 -8.78
N ALA A 339 -2.46 4.62 -9.01
CA ALA A 339 -2.54 3.93 -10.28
C ALA A 339 -3.96 3.47 -10.59
N ASN A 340 -4.26 3.34 -11.88
CA ASN A 340 -5.54 2.87 -12.38
C ASN A 340 -5.36 2.13 -13.71
N LYS A 341 -6.43 1.46 -14.16
CA LYS A 341 -6.42 0.70 -15.42
C LYS A 341 -6.04 1.56 -16.64
N GLY A 342 -6.53 2.80 -16.71
CA GLY A 342 -6.24 3.71 -17.82
C GLY A 342 -4.75 4.07 -17.91
N SER A 343 -4.11 4.34 -16.76
CA SER A 343 -2.67 4.58 -16.70
C SER A 343 -1.85 3.36 -17.10
N GLN A 344 -2.27 2.15 -16.69
CA GLN A 344 -1.58 0.91 -17.09
C GLN A 344 -1.77 0.61 -18.58
N ASP A 345 -2.93 0.88 -19.15
CA ASP A 345 -3.13 0.71 -20.60
C ASP A 345 -2.31 1.73 -21.40
N ARG A 346 -2.15 2.93 -20.86
CA ARG A 346 -1.28 3.95 -21.45
C ARG A 346 0.20 3.59 -21.33
N LEU A 347 0.60 2.95 -20.22
CA LEU A 347 1.93 2.39 -20.02
C LEU A 347 2.27 1.36 -21.11
N GLU A 348 1.34 0.45 -21.42
CA GLU A 348 1.54 -0.60 -22.43
C GLU A 348 1.86 -0.03 -23.82
N PHE A 349 1.21 1.08 -24.20
CA PHE A 349 1.50 1.79 -25.45
C PHE A 349 2.97 2.22 -25.56
N TYR A 350 3.59 2.59 -24.44
CA TYR A 350 4.99 3.02 -24.36
C TYR A 350 5.95 1.94 -23.83
N ALA A 351 5.51 0.68 -23.70
CA ALA A 351 6.25 -0.38 -23.00
C ALA A 351 7.72 -0.49 -23.44
N ASN A 352 8.00 -0.47 -24.75
CA ASN A 352 9.37 -0.56 -25.29
C ASN A 352 10.28 0.62 -24.87
N ALA A 353 9.72 1.81 -24.70
CA ALA A 353 10.46 2.99 -24.25
C ALA A 353 10.68 2.95 -22.73
N ILE A 354 9.66 2.52 -21.99
CA ILE A 354 9.70 2.44 -20.53
C ILE A 354 10.63 1.34 -20.04
N GLN A 355 10.66 0.18 -20.72
CA GLN A 355 11.67 -0.86 -20.49
C GLN A 355 13.11 -0.35 -20.68
N ARG A 356 13.30 0.69 -21.51
CA ARG A 356 14.59 1.37 -21.71
C ARG A 356 14.78 2.58 -20.79
N GLY A 357 13.94 2.72 -19.77
CA GLY A 357 14.01 3.77 -18.75
C GLY A 357 13.35 5.10 -19.13
N THR A 358 12.70 5.24 -20.29
CA THR A 358 12.04 6.51 -20.65
C THR A 358 10.74 6.67 -19.88
N LEU A 359 10.63 7.68 -19.01
CA LEU A 359 9.42 7.97 -18.22
C LEU A 359 8.70 9.25 -18.64
N SER A 360 9.21 9.98 -19.62
CA SER A 360 8.60 11.22 -20.08
C SER A 360 8.55 11.29 -21.60
N PHE A 361 7.46 11.88 -22.09
CA PHE A 361 7.18 12.04 -23.51
C PHE A 361 6.66 13.45 -23.76
N VAL A 362 7.11 14.08 -24.86
CA VAL A 362 6.59 15.36 -25.37
C VAL A 362 5.99 15.09 -26.74
N ASP A 363 4.72 15.43 -26.90
CA ASP A 363 3.92 15.15 -28.10
C ASP A 363 4.04 13.70 -28.59
N GLY A 364 4.07 12.78 -27.61
CA GLY A 364 4.19 11.34 -27.81
C GLY A 364 5.58 10.83 -28.22
N LYS A 365 6.58 11.72 -28.29
CA LYS A 365 8.00 11.36 -28.51
C LYS A 365 8.75 11.23 -27.20
N ARG A 366 9.70 10.30 -27.16
CA ARG A 366 10.59 10.09 -26.01
C ARG A 366 11.32 11.39 -25.68
N ALA A 367 11.24 11.82 -24.43
CA ALA A 367 11.89 13.05 -23.99
C ALA A 367 13.11 12.79 -23.13
N VAL A 368 12.89 12.32 -21.89
CA VAL A 368 13.95 12.09 -20.91
C VAL A 368 13.81 10.69 -20.30
N ALA A 369 14.95 9.99 -20.21
CA ALA A 369 15.05 8.68 -19.58
C ALA A 369 15.64 8.77 -18.17
N LEU A 370 15.25 7.81 -17.33
CA LEU A 370 15.84 7.55 -16.02
C LEU A 370 17.34 7.35 -16.16
N GLN A 371 18.09 8.09 -15.35
CA GLN A 371 19.51 7.86 -15.11
C GLN A 371 19.69 7.17 -13.75
N LYS A 372 20.80 6.45 -13.56
CA LYS A 372 21.05 5.64 -12.34
C LYS A 372 20.98 6.45 -11.03
N GLU A 373 21.27 7.75 -11.07
CA GLU A 373 21.28 8.65 -9.90
C GLU A 373 20.20 9.73 -9.98
N THR A 374 19.01 9.37 -10.49
CA THR A 374 17.91 10.35 -10.60
C THR A 374 17.34 10.63 -9.20
N THR A 375 17.89 11.64 -8.52
CA THR A 375 17.33 12.23 -7.29
C THR A 375 16.59 13.52 -7.63
N VAL A 376 15.85 14.11 -6.67
CA VAL A 376 15.21 15.42 -6.85
C VAL A 376 16.20 16.51 -7.32
N ALA A 377 17.49 16.39 -7.02
CA ALA A 377 18.53 17.30 -7.53
C ALA A 377 18.66 17.27 -9.08
N ALA A 378 18.36 16.14 -9.73
CA ALA A 378 18.37 16.00 -11.18
C ALA A 378 17.16 16.68 -11.87
N SER A 379 16.16 17.14 -11.10
CA SER A 379 14.92 17.68 -11.66
C SER A 379 15.12 18.90 -12.56
N LYS A 380 16.13 19.74 -12.30
CA LYS A 380 16.44 20.87 -13.19
C LYS A 380 16.86 20.40 -14.58
N ALA A 381 17.75 19.41 -14.66
CA ALA A 381 18.22 18.88 -15.95
C ALA A 381 17.09 18.23 -16.74
N ILE A 382 16.18 17.52 -16.05
CA ILE A 382 14.98 16.95 -16.67
C ILE A 382 14.07 18.07 -17.19
N PHE A 383 13.82 19.10 -16.38
CA PHE A 383 13.03 20.27 -16.77
C PHE A 383 13.63 20.97 -18.01
N ASP A 384 14.93 21.25 -18.02
CA ASP A 384 15.61 21.91 -19.13
C ASP A 384 15.47 21.09 -20.44
N ALA A 385 15.64 19.76 -20.36
CA ALA A 385 15.53 18.86 -21.51
C ALA A 385 14.09 18.66 -22.01
N LEU A 386 13.09 18.80 -21.14
CA LEU A 386 11.67 18.85 -21.52
C LEU A 386 11.35 20.20 -22.17
N LYS A 387 11.79 21.29 -21.54
CA LYS A 387 11.61 22.66 -22.01
C LYS A 387 12.13 22.87 -23.43
N GLU A 388 13.34 22.38 -23.74
CA GLU A 388 13.92 22.45 -25.08
C GLU A 388 12.99 21.85 -26.13
N LYS A 389 12.51 20.61 -25.90
CA LYS A 389 11.61 19.92 -26.84
C LYS A 389 10.26 20.61 -26.97
N ILE A 390 9.70 21.06 -25.83
CA ILE A 390 8.43 21.77 -25.79
C ILE A 390 8.53 23.07 -26.59
N ASP A 391 9.54 23.90 -26.33
CA ASP A 391 9.73 25.17 -27.01
C ASP A 391 9.83 24.96 -28.53
N ASP A 392 10.58 23.94 -28.96
CA ASP A 392 10.70 23.56 -30.38
C ASP A 392 9.37 23.10 -31.00
N ASP A 393 8.56 22.35 -30.26
CA ASP A 393 7.25 21.87 -30.73
C ASP A 393 6.21 22.99 -30.79
N LEU A 394 6.27 23.96 -29.88
CA LEU A 394 5.35 25.11 -29.85
C LEU A 394 5.51 26.05 -31.05
N GLU A 395 6.63 26.01 -31.76
CA GLU A 395 6.88 26.77 -32.99
C GLU A 395 6.26 26.10 -34.24
N LYS A 396 5.78 24.86 -34.12
CA LYS A 396 5.17 24.09 -35.22
C LYS A 396 3.66 24.37 -35.31
N PRO A 397 3.05 24.23 -36.50
CA PRO A 397 1.60 24.30 -36.63
C PRO A 397 0.90 23.13 -35.90
N ALA A 398 -0.31 23.36 -35.40
CA ALA A 398 -1.19 22.27 -34.96
C ALA A 398 -1.61 21.41 -36.17
N GLY A 399 -1.59 20.09 -36.02
CA GLY A 399 -1.96 19.17 -37.10
C GLY A 399 -3.48 18.92 -37.21
N ALA A 400 -4.26 19.60 -36.37
CA ALA A 400 -5.72 19.63 -36.39
C ALA A 400 -6.22 20.80 -35.53
N LYS A 401 -7.45 21.25 -35.78
CA LYS A 401 -8.22 22.07 -34.84
C LYS A 401 -8.98 21.14 -33.91
N LEU A 402 -8.71 21.25 -32.61
CA LEU A 402 -9.38 20.46 -31.58
C LEU A 402 -10.02 21.40 -30.55
N THR A 403 -11.32 21.25 -30.35
CA THR A 403 -12.06 21.95 -29.29
C THR A 403 -12.69 20.95 -28.36
N LEU A 404 -12.82 21.31 -27.09
CA LEU A 404 -13.45 20.50 -26.06
C LEU A 404 -14.45 21.35 -25.29
N ALA A 405 -15.65 20.84 -25.14
CA ALA A 405 -16.69 21.44 -24.31
C ALA A 405 -17.10 20.44 -23.24
N VAL A 406 -17.36 20.92 -22.03
CA VAL A 406 -17.84 20.11 -20.91
C VAL A 406 -19.18 20.66 -20.48
N THR A 407 -20.13 19.75 -20.30
CA THR A 407 -21.45 20.04 -19.74
C THR A 407 -21.68 19.20 -18.49
N PRO A 408 -22.18 19.78 -17.38
CA PRO A 408 -22.64 18.99 -16.24
C PRO A 408 -23.76 18.04 -16.68
N GLY A 409 -23.75 16.81 -16.17
CA GLY A 409 -24.85 15.84 -16.26
C GLY A 409 -25.41 15.52 -14.88
N GLU A 410 -26.47 14.72 -14.80
CA GLU A 410 -27.10 14.35 -13.51
C GLU A 410 -26.12 13.71 -12.52
N LYS A 411 -25.24 12.82 -12.99
CA LYS A 411 -24.29 12.07 -12.15
C LYS A 411 -22.83 12.41 -12.38
N GLY A 412 -22.53 13.53 -13.04
CA GLY A 412 -21.16 13.87 -13.39
C GLY A 412 -21.08 14.89 -14.51
N PHE A 413 -20.32 14.58 -15.55
CA PHE A 413 -20.16 15.48 -16.68
C PHE A 413 -20.04 14.73 -18.01
N THR A 414 -20.41 15.43 -19.07
CA THR A 414 -20.27 14.98 -20.46
C THR A 414 -19.31 15.92 -21.18
N GLY A 415 -18.23 15.35 -21.71
CA GLY A 415 -17.25 16.03 -22.53
C GLY A 415 -17.48 15.75 -24.01
N LYS A 416 -17.54 16.80 -24.83
CA LYS A 416 -17.68 16.71 -26.28
C LYS A 416 -16.46 17.34 -26.96
N ALA A 417 -15.69 16.52 -27.67
CA ALA A 417 -14.57 16.98 -28.48
C ALA A 417 -14.98 17.09 -29.96
N THR A 418 -14.61 18.20 -30.58
CA THR A 418 -14.82 18.44 -32.01
C THR A 418 -13.49 18.61 -32.70
N VAL A 419 -13.25 17.78 -33.71
CA VAL A 419 -12.06 17.76 -34.55
C VAL A 419 -12.38 18.36 -35.91
N ALA A 420 -11.54 19.26 -36.39
CA ALA A 420 -11.57 19.78 -37.75
C ALA A 420 -10.15 19.90 -38.33
N ASP A 421 -10.06 19.96 -39.65
CA ASP A 421 -8.82 20.17 -40.40
C ASP A 421 -7.68 19.19 -40.04
N LEU A 422 -8.02 17.95 -39.66
CA LEU A 422 -7.02 16.93 -39.33
C LEU A 422 -6.17 16.59 -40.56
N GLU A 423 -4.86 16.78 -40.46
CA GLU A 423 -3.92 16.59 -41.57
C GLU A 423 -3.81 15.14 -42.02
N LYS A 424 -3.78 14.20 -41.06
CA LYS A 424 -3.51 12.77 -41.29
C LYS A 424 -4.56 11.86 -40.62
N PRO A 425 -5.81 11.84 -41.12
CA PRO A 425 -6.80 10.86 -40.68
C PRO A 425 -6.39 9.43 -41.09
N GLY A 426 -6.86 8.42 -40.36
CA GLY A 426 -6.61 7.02 -40.68
C GLY A 426 -6.93 6.06 -39.54
N GLU A 427 -6.81 4.75 -39.81
CA GLU A 427 -7.09 3.66 -38.84
C GLU A 427 -6.15 3.67 -37.62
N GLN A 428 -5.03 4.36 -37.72
CA GLN A 428 -4.03 4.50 -36.65
C GLN A 428 -4.05 5.89 -36.01
N THR A 429 -5.00 6.76 -36.36
CA THR A 429 -5.14 8.08 -35.76
C THR A 429 -6.31 8.08 -34.79
N PHE A 430 -6.06 8.42 -33.53
CA PHE A 430 -7.04 8.29 -32.45
C PHE A 430 -7.24 9.62 -31.73
N LEU A 431 -8.49 9.93 -31.40
CA LEU A 431 -8.87 10.91 -30.39
C LEU A 431 -8.97 10.21 -29.03
N ARG A 432 -8.28 10.75 -28.03
CA ARG A 432 -8.23 10.22 -26.66
C ARG A 432 -8.68 11.26 -25.65
N PHE A 433 -9.20 10.78 -24.53
CA PHE A 433 -9.62 11.60 -23.41
C PHE A 433 -8.92 11.14 -22.14
N ALA A 434 -8.55 12.08 -21.27
CA ALA A 434 -8.03 11.82 -19.94
C ALA A 434 -8.79 12.66 -18.89
N VAL A 435 -9.27 12.00 -17.84
CA VAL A 435 -9.80 12.66 -16.64
C VAL A 435 -8.63 12.86 -15.69
N VAL A 436 -8.43 14.08 -15.24
CA VAL A 436 -7.23 14.49 -14.51
C VAL A 436 -7.64 15.13 -13.19
N GLU A 437 -7.09 14.68 -12.08
CA GLU A 437 -7.20 15.36 -10.78
C GLU A 437 -6.05 16.36 -10.64
N ASP A 438 -6.39 17.64 -10.46
CA ASP A 438 -5.40 18.73 -10.43
C ASP A 438 -4.29 18.50 -9.41
N ARG A 439 -4.66 18.07 -8.21
CA ARG A 439 -3.74 17.88 -7.10
C ARG A 439 -4.21 16.80 -6.15
N VAL A 440 -3.28 15.96 -5.75
CA VAL A 440 -3.49 14.87 -4.79
C VAL A 440 -2.42 14.96 -3.72
N ARG A 441 -2.82 15.02 -2.43
CA ARG A 441 -1.89 14.90 -1.32
C ARG A 441 -1.72 13.42 -1.00
N TYR A 442 -0.51 12.93 -1.14
CA TYR A 442 -0.13 11.57 -0.79
C TYR A 442 1.39 11.53 -0.68
N THR A 443 1.92 10.86 0.34
CA THR A 443 3.37 10.72 0.53
C THR A 443 3.68 9.25 0.73
N ALA A 444 4.63 8.73 -0.03
CA ALA A 444 5.16 7.38 0.16
C ALA A 444 6.68 7.36 -0.09
N SER A 445 7.21 6.22 -0.52
CA SER A 445 8.66 5.95 -0.61
C SER A 445 9.43 6.95 -1.50
N ASN A 446 8.77 7.60 -2.47
CA ASN A 446 9.41 8.60 -3.32
C ASN A 446 9.57 10.00 -2.68
N GLY A 447 8.92 10.25 -1.53
CA GLY A 447 9.03 11.50 -0.78
C GLY A 447 8.34 12.72 -1.38
N VAL A 448 7.64 12.60 -2.52
CA VAL A 448 6.78 13.66 -3.05
C VAL A 448 5.53 13.73 -2.18
N ARG A 449 5.08 14.95 -1.83
CA ARG A 449 3.92 15.16 -0.94
C ARG A 449 2.64 15.53 -1.68
N TYR A 450 2.80 16.23 -2.80
CA TYR A 450 1.72 16.69 -3.66
C TYR A 450 2.01 16.25 -5.09
N HIS A 451 1.08 15.48 -5.64
CA HIS A 451 1.12 15.01 -7.02
C HIS A 451 0.15 15.84 -7.85
N HIS A 452 0.59 16.35 -9.01
CA HIS A 452 -0.21 17.23 -9.85
C HIS A 452 -0.58 16.62 -11.18
N ASN A 453 -1.74 17.03 -11.68
CA ASN A 453 -2.34 16.54 -12.92
C ASN A 453 -2.34 15.00 -12.99
N VAL A 454 -2.83 14.36 -11.93
CA VAL A 454 -2.88 12.90 -11.82
C VAL A 454 -4.01 12.36 -12.69
N VAL A 455 -3.68 11.52 -13.68
CA VAL A 455 -4.68 10.88 -14.54
C VAL A 455 -5.46 9.84 -13.74
N ARG A 456 -6.78 10.00 -13.68
CA ARG A 456 -7.70 9.11 -12.96
C ARG A 456 -8.43 8.12 -13.86
N ALA A 457 -8.64 8.48 -15.12
CA ALA A 457 -9.22 7.58 -16.12
C ALA A 457 -8.91 8.04 -17.54
N MET A 458 -9.07 7.11 -18.47
CA MET A 458 -9.00 7.32 -19.92
C MET A 458 -10.33 6.90 -20.58
N PRO A 459 -11.39 7.74 -20.54
CA PRO A 459 -12.67 7.42 -21.18
C PRO A 459 -12.50 7.12 -22.68
N GLY A 460 -13.16 6.06 -23.16
CA GLY A 460 -12.93 5.55 -24.53
C GLY A 460 -11.71 4.61 -24.65
N GLY A 461 -11.01 4.31 -23.56
CA GLY A 461 -9.93 3.32 -23.51
C GLY A 461 -8.78 3.68 -24.44
N LYS A 462 -8.56 2.85 -25.48
CA LYS A 462 -7.50 3.08 -26.49
C LYS A 462 -7.74 4.32 -27.35
N GLY A 463 -8.93 4.90 -27.32
CA GLY A 463 -9.32 6.08 -28.09
C GLY A 463 -10.25 5.75 -29.26
N PHE A 464 -10.79 6.81 -29.86
CA PHE A 464 -11.73 6.76 -30.98
C PHE A 464 -10.99 6.98 -32.30
N VAL A 465 -11.13 6.07 -33.26
CA VAL A 465 -10.47 6.17 -34.57
C VAL A 465 -11.00 7.38 -35.35
N LEU A 466 -10.09 8.18 -35.92
CA LEU A 466 -10.38 9.35 -36.75
C LEU A 466 -10.10 9.06 -38.22
N LYS A 467 -11.08 8.49 -38.92
CA LYS A 467 -10.98 8.16 -40.36
C LYS A 467 -11.18 9.35 -41.30
N ASN A 468 -11.74 10.45 -40.78
CA ASN A 468 -12.11 11.64 -41.54
C ASN A 468 -11.39 12.88 -41.00
N LYS A 469 -11.30 13.92 -41.83
CA LYS A 469 -10.71 15.22 -41.42
C LYS A 469 -11.50 15.94 -40.33
N THR A 470 -12.78 15.62 -40.21
CA THR A 470 -13.70 16.13 -39.19
C THR A 470 -14.30 14.97 -38.42
N ALA A 471 -14.49 15.16 -37.12
CA ALA A 471 -15.14 14.19 -36.25
C ALA A 471 -15.68 14.86 -34.99
N GLU A 472 -16.66 14.21 -34.38
CA GLU A 472 -17.17 14.60 -33.08
C GLU A 472 -17.24 13.35 -32.20
N GLN A 473 -16.79 13.45 -30.96
CA GLN A 473 -16.89 12.37 -29.99
C GLN A 473 -17.30 12.90 -28.62
N THR A 474 -18.11 12.10 -27.93
CA THR A 474 -18.61 12.42 -26.60
C THR A 474 -18.23 11.32 -25.62
N VAL A 475 -17.81 11.72 -24.42
CA VAL A 475 -17.56 10.82 -23.29
C VAL A 475 -18.33 11.34 -22.07
N THR A 476 -18.89 10.42 -21.30
CA THR A 476 -19.56 10.71 -20.04
C THR A 476 -18.75 10.09 -18.91
N VAL A 477 -18.59 10.84 -17.82
CA VAL A 477 -17.84 10.40 -16.64
C VAL A 477 -18.68 10.67 -15.41
N ASP A 478 -18.92 9.61 -14.65
CA ASP A 478 -19.48 9.65 -13.31
C ASP A 478 -18.34 9.49 -12.28
N PRO A 479 -18.06 10.49 -11.43
CA PRO A 479 -17.03 10.40 -10.39
C PRO A 479 -17.25 9.27 -9.37
N VAL A 480 -18.49 8.84 -9.14
CA VAL A 480 -18.82 7.71 -8.25
C VAL A 480 -18.38 6.41 -8.91
N GLU A 481 -18.80 6.14 -10.14
CA GLU A 481 -18.37 4.95 -10.90
C GLU A 481 -16.86 4.94 -11.12
N LEU A 482 -16.26 6.11 -11.35
CA LEU A 482 -14.82 6.27 -11.45
C LEU A 482 -14.12 5.79 -10.17
N ARG A 483 -14.58 6.25 -9.00
CA ARG A 483 -14.03 5.83 -7.70
C ARG A 483 -14.16 4.33 -7.49
N GLU A 484 -15.30 3.75 -7.82
CA GLU A 484 -15.54 2.31 -7.73
C GLU A 484 -14.60 1.52 -8.66
N SER A 485 -14.41 1.99 -9.89
CA SER A 485 -13.52 1.33 -10.86
C SER A 485 -12.06 1.32 -10.41
N ILE A 486 -11.55 2.42 -9.84
CA ILE A 486 -10.19 2.49 -9.31
C ILE A 486 -10.05 1.61 -8.08
N THR A 487 -11.05 1.64 -7.19
CA THR A 487 -11.09 0.79 -5.98
C THR A 487 -11.01 -0.70 -6.37
N LYS A 488 -11.85 -1.13 -7.32
CA LYS A 488 -11.83 -2.50 -7.82
C LYS A 488 -10.50 -2.88 -8.45
N PHE A 489 -9.89 -2.00 -9.25
CA PHE A 489 -8.58 -2.23 -9.83
C PHE A 489 -7.50 -2.45 -8.76
N LEU A 490 -7.49 -1.63 -7.71
CA LEU A 490 -6.54 -1.78 -6.60
C LEU A 490 -6.81 -3.05 -5.79
N ASP A 491 -8.08 -3.36 -5.50
CA ASP A 491 -8.47 -4.60 -4.80
C ASP A 491 -7.98 -5.85 -5.52
N GLU A 492 -8.09 -5.86 -6.85
CA GLU A 492 -7.62 -6.98 -7.69
C GLU A 492 -6.11 -7.20 -7.61
N LEU A 493 -5.32 -6.15 -7.37
CA LEU A 493 -3.87 -6.23 -7.20
C LEU A 493 -3.46 -6.66 -5.78
N THR A 494 -4.33 -6.48 -4.78
CA THR A 494 -4.05 -6.79 -3.38
C THR A 494 -4.73 -8.08 -2.89
N LYS A 495 -5.33 -8.89 -3.78
CA LYS A 495 -6.09 -10.10 -3.39
C LYS A 495 -5.33 -11.07 -2.47
N ASP A 496 -4.00 -11.08 -2.55
CA ASP A 496 -3.12 -11.99 -1.79
C ASP A 496 -2.12 -11.25 -0.86
N ALA A 497 -2.22 -9.93 -0.72
CA ALA A 497 -1.28 -9.13 0.07
C ALA A 497 -2.02 -8.14 0.98
N GLU A 498 -1.63 -8.07 2.26
CA GLU A 498 -2.04 -6.98 3.14
C GLU A 498 -1.62 -5.66 2.46
N SER A 499 -2.60 -4.83 2.08
CA SER A 499 -2.31 -3.54 1.50
C SER A 499 -1.54 -2.70 2.53
N PRO A 500 -0.31 -2.24 2.25
CA PRO A 500 0.50 -1.54 3.24
C PRO A 500 -0.14 -0.21 3.68
N HIS A 501 -1.10 0.32 2.90
CA HIS A 501 -1.83 1.54 3.18
C HIS A 501 -3.31 1.35 2.84
N GLY A 502 -4.18 1.35 3.86
CA GLY A 502 -5.64 1.30 3.67
C GLY A 502 -6.22 2.57 3.05
N ASP A 503 -5.46 3.69 3.07
CA ASP A 503 -5.90 4.97 2.54
C ASP A 503 -5.64 5.08 1.03
N ARG A 504 -6.73 5.24 0.27
CA ARG A 504 -6.71 5.48 -1.18
C ARG A 504 -7.06 6.94 -1.43
N PRO A 505 -6.16 7.76 -2.00
CA PRO A 505 -6.40 9.18 -2.21
C PRO A 505 -7.34 9.41 -3.41
N LEU A 506 -8.63 9.14 -3.20
CA LEU A 506 -9.70 9.14 -4.20
C LEU A 506 -10.72 10.27 -3.97
N ALA A 507 -10.21 11.45 -3.59
CA ALA A 507 -11.03 12.63 -3.38
C ALA A 507 -11.73 13.06 -4.67
N LEU A 508 -11.05 12.94 -5.82
CA LEU A 508 -11.54 13.31 -7.15
C LEU A 508 -12.01 14.78 -7.21
N LYS A 509 -11.17 15.68 -6.68
CA LYS A 509 -11.46 17.12 -6.59
C LYS A 509 -10.81 17.89 -7.72
N ASN A 510 -11.38 19.03 -8.09
CA ASN A 510 -10.82 19.94 -9.11
C ASN A 510 -10.43 19.21 -10.39
N LEU A 511 -11.35 18.38 -10.90
CA LEU A 511 -11.08 17.55 -12.05
C LEU A 511 -10.95 18.40 -13.32
N LYS A 512 -10.17 17.91 -14.28
CA LYS A 512 -10.02 18.46 -15.63
C LYS A 512 -10.32 17.36 -16.63
N LEU A 513 -10.80 17.73 -17.82
CA LEU A 513 -10.87 16.84 -18.97
C LEU A 513 -9.87 17.31 -20.02
N VAL A 514 -9.02 16.40 -20.46
CA VAL A 514 -8.05 16.62 -21.53
C VAL A 514 -8.46 15.77 -22.73
N ALA A 515 -8.43 16.36 -23.92
CA ALA A 515 -8.59 15.64 -25.18
C ALA A 515 -7.33 15.84 -26.03
N PHE A 516 -6.86 14.77 -26.68
CA PHE A 516 -5.70 14.85 -27.57
C PHE A 516 -5.83 13.88 -28.74
N ILE A 517 -5.21 14.24 -29.87
CA ILE A 517 -5.19 13.43 -31.09
C ILE A 517 -3.78 12.88 -31.28
N GLN A 518 -3.66 11.57 -31.47
CA GLN A 518 -2.39 10.91 -31.69
C GLN A 518 -2.45 9.94 -32.86
N ASN A 519 -1.39 9.92 -33.66
CA ASN A 519 -1.16 8.89 -34.66
C ASN A 519 -0.27 7.79 -34.08
N ASP A 520 -0.81 6.60 -33.85
CA ASP A 520 -0.12 5.49 -33.21
C ASP A 520 0.96 4.87 -34.08
N SER A 521 0.90 5.03 -35.40
CA SER A 521 1.94 4.53 -36.31
C SER A 521 3.26 5.33 -36.18
N THR A 522 3.17 6.62 -35.84
CA THR A 522 4.33 7.49 -35.64
C THR A 522 4.57 7.83 -34.18
N GLY A 523 3.57 7.66 -33.33
CA GLY A 523 3.51 8.14 -31.95
C GLY A 523 3.22 9.64 -31.82
N ASP A 524 3.10 10.40 -32.92
CA ASP A 524 2.92 11.86 -32.88
C ASP A 524 1.57 12.24 -32.26
N ILE A 525 1.61 13.10 -31.25
CA ILE A 525 0.42 13.84 -30.80
C ILE A 525 0.36 15.12 -31.62
N VAL A 526 -0.78 15.41 -32.25
CA VAL A 526 -0.90 16.48 -33.26
C VAL A 526 -1.80 17.64 -32.84
N ALA A 527 -2.60 17.45 -31.80
CA ALA A 527 -3.40 18.49 -31.16
C ALA A 527 -3.77 18.02 -29.76
N ALA A 528 -3.83 18.95 -28.80
CA ALA A 528 -4.31 18.72 -27.46
C ALA A 528 -5.09 19.94 -26.97
N THR A 529 -6.05 19.71 -26.08
CA THR A 529 -6.80 20.78 -25.42
C THR A 529 -7.28 20.28 -24.05
N GLN A 530 -7.52 21.20 -23.12
CA GLN A 530 -8.04 20.88 -21.81
C GLN A 530 -9.13 21.85 -21.37
N VAL A 531 -10.04 21.36 -20.53
CA VAL A 531 -11.08 22.16 -19.87
C VAL A 531 -11.11 21.79 -18.39
N GLU A 532 -11.12 22.80 -17.52
CA GLU A 532 -11.37 22.63 -16.09
C GLU A 532 -12.84 22.33 -15.85
N LEU A 533 -13.12 21.36 -15.00
CA LEU A 533 -14.49 21.02 -14.63
C LEU A 533 -14.90 21.92 -13.48
N ALA A 534 -16.00 22.65 -13.64
CA ALA A 534 -16.56 23.45 -12.55
C ALA A 534 -16.78 22.54 -11.34
N ALA A 535 -16.45 23.01 -10.14
CA ALA A 535 -16.69 22.26 -8.92
C ALA A 535 -18.16 21.82 -8.89
N THR A 536 -18.40 20.51 -8.86
CA THR A 536 -19.73 19.96 -8.65
C THR A 536 -20.27 20.59 -7.38
N LYS A 537 -21.40 21.30 -7.47
CA LYS A 537 -22.07 21.81 -6.28
C LYS A 537 -22.31 20.61 -5.36
N LYS A 538 -21.75 20.66 -4.14
CA LYS A 538 -21.94 19.63 -3.11
C LYS A 538 -23.44 19.35 -2.98
N GLU A 539 -23.84 18.08 -3.13
CA GLU A 539 -25.08 17.56 -2.54
C GLU A 539 -24.96 17.53 -1.02
#